data_AF-N6X0J1-F1
#
_entry.id   AF-N6X0J1-F1
#
_cell.length_a   1.000
_cell.length_b   1.000
_cell.length_c   1.000
_cell.angle_alpha   90.00
_cell.angle_beta   90.00
_cell.angle_gamma   90.00
#
_symmetry.space_group_name_H-M   'P 1'
#
loop_
_entity.id
_entity.type
_entity.pdbx_description
1 polymer ?
#
loop_
_entity_poly.entity_id
_entity_poly.type
_entity_poly.pdbx_seq_one_letter_code
_entity_poly.pdbx_strand_id
1 'polypeptide(L)'
;MFMTQRMAELTLGKPFGTDQFWEWVESSDEGPWLYVRVKFGRGGIREPGSRIFILSDFDTLGIIVEESWEAFWIDRVTFVVSDKEDQGSGLQTHLVTGLEVAVDRGTLSRLHIFTFADGTQYIEGHYDNIDAIEDKRLIYSAERDTRTLSTS
;
A
#
# COMPACT_ATOMS: atom_id res chain seq x y z
N MET A 1 -33.63 4.31 5.57
CA MET A 1 -33.20 5.56 4.90
C MET A 1 -32.00 6.06 5.67
N PHE A 2 -30.80 5.91 5.10
CA PHE A 2 -29.56 6.45 5.64
C PHE A 2 -28.99 7.41 4.60
N MET A 3 -28.60 8.60 5.07
CA MET A 3 -27.99 9.68 4.30
C MET A 3 -26.60 9.87 4.88
N THR A 4 -25.55 9.87 4.07
CA THR A 4 -24.23 10.37 4.46
C THR A 4 -23.78 11.43 3.45
N GLN A 5 -23.45 12.60 3.98
CA GLN A 5 -22.98 13.79 3.26
C GLN A 5 -21.45 13.87 3.32
N ARG A 6 -20.78 13.73 2.17
CA ARG A 6 -19.79 14.68 1.60
C ARG A 6 -18.86 13.99 0.58
N MET A 7 -18.94 14.49 -0.67
CA MET A 7 -17.88 14.78 -1.66
C MET A 7 -16.64 13.86 -1.66
N ALA A 8 -16.20 13.23 -2.76
CA ALA A 8 -16.46 13.44 -4.17
C ALA A 8 -16.20 12.12 -4.91
N GLU A 9 -17.23 11.54 -5.50
CA GLU A 9 -17.07 10.46 -6.47
C GLU A 9 -16.56 11.08 -7.77
N LEU A 10 -15.26 10.94 -8.05
CA LEU A 10 -14.69 11.27 -9.35
C LEU A 10 -14.11 9.99 -9.95
N THR A 11 -14.87 9.41 -10.87
CA THR A 11 -14.54 8.19 -11.59
C THR A 11 -13.33 8.44 -12.50
N LEU A 12 -12.19 7.84 -12.17
CA LEU A 12 -11.04 7.78 -13.09
C LEU A 12 -10.73 6.31 -13.34
N GLY A 13 -11.30 5.73 -14.40
CA GLY A 13 -11.04 4.34 -14.81
C GLY A 13 -9.57 4.07 -15.18
N LYS A 14 -9.27 2.81 -15.49
CA LYS A 14 -7.94 2.36 -15.97
C LYS A 14 -7.63 3.14 -17.25
N PRO A 15 -6.36 3.38 -17.63
CA PRO A 15 -6.07 3.91 -18.95
C PRO A 15 -6.86 3.14 -20.04
N PHE A 16 -6.99 1.80 -19.93
CA PHE A 16 -7.82 0.94 -20.78
C PHE A 16 -8.23 -0.42 -20.14
N GLY A 17 -8.95 -0.45 -19.01
CA GLY A 17 -9.44 -1.71 -18.42
C GLY A 17 -10.68 -1.53 -17.54
N THR A 18 -11.29 -2.64 -17.13
CA THR A 18 -12.62 -2.69 -16.50
C THR A 18 -12.68 -2.29 -15.03
N ASP A 19 -11.55 -1.96 -14.42
CA ASP A 19 -11.47 -1.83 -12.96
C ASP A 19 -11.69 -0.39 -12.51
N GLN A 20 -12.29 -0.26 -11.33
CA GLN A 20 -12.74 0.99 -10.73
C GLN A 20 -11.70 1.51 -9.73
N PHE A 21 -11.36 2.79 -9.82
CA PHE A 21 -10.38 3.48 -8.98
C PHE A 21 -11.11 4.43 -8.06
N TRP A 22 -10.65 4.51 -6.82
CA TRP A 22 -11.30 5.32 -5.80
C TRP A 22 -10.27 6.02 -4.93
N GLU A 23 -10.52 7.30 -4.62
CA GLU A 23 -9.61 8.13 -3.83
C GLU A 23 -9.66 7.76 -2.34
N TRP A 24 -10.80 7.24 -1.87
CA TRP A 24 -11.01 6.71 -0.52
C TRP A 24 -12.12 5.67 -0.58
N VAL A 25 -11.78 4.39 -0.67
CA VAL A 25 -12.76 3.30 -0.52
C VAL A 25 -12.38 2.48 0.69
N GLU A 26 -13.32 2.41 1.62
CA GLU A 26 -13.31 1.42 2.67
C GLU A 26 -13.37 0.05 1.99
N SER A 27 -12.35 -0.79 2.20
CA SER A 27 -12.44 -2.17 1.75
C SER A 27 -13.53 -2.87 2.56
N SER A 28 -14.38 -3.65 1.89
CA SER A 28 -15.29 -4.57 2.57
C SER A 28 -14.56 -5.79 3.15
N ASP A 29 -13.28 -5.95 2.82
CA ASP A 29 -12.47 -7.06 3.30
C ASP A 29 -12.18 -6.90 4.79
N GLU A 30 -12.30 -7.99 5.51
CA GLU A 30 -12.10 -8.06 6.96
C GLU A 30 -10.64 -7.90 7.42
N GLY A 31 -9.70 -7.79 6.48
CA GLY A 31 -8.26 -7.74 6.70
C GLY A 31 -7.64 -6.40 6.29
N PRO A 32 -6.35 -6.18 6.59
CA PRO A 32 -5.67 -4.94 6.26
C PRO A 32 -5.51 -4.72 4.75
N TRP A 33 -5.38 -3.45 4.33
CA TRP A 33 -5.12 -3.08 2.93
C TRP A 33 -4.13 -1.91 2.83
N LEU A 34 -3.63 -1.65 1.62
CA LEU A 34 -2.75 -0.53 1.32
C LEU A 34 -3.43 0.50 0.43
N TYR A 35 -3.25 1.78 0.76
CA TYR A 35 -3.34 2.88 -0.18
C TYR A 35 -1.95 3.20 -0.74
N VAL A 36 -1.76 3.01 -2.04
CA VAL A 36 -0.51 3.30 -2.74
C VAL A 36 -0.71 4.50 -3.64
N ARG A 37 -0.23 5.66 -3.21
CA ARG A 37 -0.19 6.86 -4.05
C ARG A 37 1.02 6.81 -4.95
N VAL A 38 0.77 6.90 -6.24
CA VAL A 38 1.80 7.09 -7.27
C VAL A 38 1.66 8.47 -7.90
N LYS A 39 2.78 8.97 -8.37
CA LYS A 39 2.89 10.21 -9.14
C LYS A 39 3.40 9.86 -10.53
N PHE A 40 2.95 10.60 -11.52
CA PHE A 40 3.41 10.42 -12.89
C PHE A 40 3.57 11.75 -13.61
N GLY A 41 4.72 11.92 -14.26
CA GLY A 41 5.03 13.06 -15.11
C GLY A 41 4.76 12.74 -16.57
N ARG A 42 4.41 13.75 -17.37
CA ARG A 42 4.55 13.69 -18.83
C ARG A 42 5.42 14.87 -19.25
N GLY A 43 6.34 14.65 -20.19
CA GLY A 43 7.18 15.71 -20.72
C GLY A 43 6.33 16.92 -21.15
N GLY A 44 6.67 18.09 -20.61
CA GLY A 44 5.96 19.35 -20.90
C GLY A 44 4.81 19.72 -19.96
N ILE A 45 4.45 18.88 -18.97
CA ILE A 45 3.47 19.24 -17.93
C ILE A 45 4.19 19.77 -16.69
N ARG A 46 3.72 20.90 -16.15
CA ARG A 46 4.35 21.60 -15.03
C ARG A 46 4.17 20.91 -13.67
N GLU A 47 3.12 20.09 -13.53
CA GLU A 47 2.81 19.36 -12.30
C GLU A 47 2.55 17.88 -12.60
N PRO A 48 3.21 16.94 -11.89
CA PRO A 48 2.93 15.52 -12.03
C PRO A 48 1.50 15.18 -11.61
N GLY A 49 0.82 14.37 -12.42
CA GLY A 49 -0.46 13.77 -12.04
C GLY A 49 -0.27 12.79 -10.88
N SER A 50 -1.35 12.46 -10.16
CA SER A 50 -1.34 11.40 -9.14
C SER A 50 -2.43 10.37 -9.38
N ARG A 51 -2.16 9.13 -8.96
CA ARG A 51 -3.15 8.05 -8.82
C ARG A 51 -2.99 7.40 -7.46
N ILE A 52 -4.06 6.77 -6.98
CA ILE A 52 -4.04 5.98 -5.75
C ILE A 52 -4.54 4.57 -6.12
N PHE A 53 -3.83 3.55 -5.66
CA PHE A 53 -4.24 2.16 -5.74
C PHE A 53 -4.65 1.67 -4.36
N ILE A 54 -5.65 0.78 -4.31
CA ILE A 54 -6.05 0.05 -3.11
C ILE A 54 -5.63 -1.39 -3.31
N LEU A 55 -4.77 -1.91 -2.43
CA LEU A 55 -4.25 -3.28 -2.54
C LEU A 55 -4.62 -4.09 -1.31
N SER A 56 -5.39 -5.15 -1.49
CA SER A 56 -5.57 -6.22 -0.50
C SER A 56 -4.54 -7.34 -0.65
N ASP A 57 -3.94 -7.49 -1.84
CA ASP A 57 -2.75 -8.31 -2.07
C ASP A 57 -1.48 -7.46 -2.01
N PHE A 58 -0.66 -7.68 -1.00
CA PHE A 58 0.55 -6.90 -0.77
C PHE A 58 1.69 -7.21 -1.74
N ASP A 59 1.69 -8.38 -2.38
CA ASP A 59 2.70 -8.71 -3.39
C ASP A 59 2.51 -7.87 -4.67
N THR A 60 1.29 -7.42 -4.94
CA THR A 60 0.99 -6.49 -6.02
C THR A 60 1.76 -5.16 -5.87
N LEU A 61 2.13 -4.75 -4.64
CA LEU A 61 3.00 -3.58 -4.45
C LEU A 61 4.37 -3.78 -5.11
N GLY A 62 4.92 -5.00 -5.08
CA GLY A 62 6.19 -5.32 -5.73
C GLY A 62 6.12 -5.11 -7.24
N ILE A 63 4.98 -5.45 -7.86
CA ILE A 63 4.75 -5.21 -9.30
C ILE A 63 4.72 -3.70 -9.58
N ILE A 64 4.06 -2.89 -8.75
CA ILE A 64 4.02 -1.43 -8.91
C ILE A 64 5.41 -0.80 -8.72
N VAL A 65 6.21 -1.33 -7.79
CA VAL A 65 7.62 -0.92 -7.59
C VAL A 65 8.45 -1.23 -8.83
N GLU A 66 8.35 -2.45 -9.37
CA GLU A 66 9.07 -2.87 -10.58
C GLU A 66 8.65 -2.07 -11.82
N GLU A 67 7.36 -1.72 -11.92
CA GLU A 67 6.83 -0.86 -12.97
C GLU A 67 7.16 0.62 -12.76
N SER A 68 7.83 1.02 -11.67
CA SER A 68 8.21 2.43 -11.44
C SER A 68 9.43 2.84 -12.27
N TRP A 69 9.30 3.94 -13.02
CA TRP A 69 10.25 4.45 -14.00
C TRP A 69 10.31 5.98 -13.96
N GLU A 70 11.23 6.62 -14.68
CA GLU A 70 11.51 8.08 -14.59
C GLU A 70 10.26 8.99 -14.60
N ALA A 71 9.18 8.57 -15.27
CA ALA A 71 7.93 9.31 -15.38
C ALA A 71 6.80 8.78 -14.48
N PHE A 72 7.03 7.76 -13.65
CA PHE A 72 6.03 7.13 -12.75
C PHE A 72 6.72 6.58 -11.50
N TRP A 73 6.38 7.09 -10.32
CA TRP A 73 7.00 6.67 -9.07
C TRP A 73 5.99 6.59 -7.92
N ILE A 74 6.34 5.83 -6.89
CA ILE A 74 5.57 5.75 -5.66
C ILE A 74 5.87 7.01 -4.82
N ASP A 75 4.82 7.75 -4.49
CA ASP A 75 4.88 8.95 -3.64
C ASP A 75 4.64 8.59 -2.17
N ARG A 76 3.70 7.67 -1.92
CA ARG A 76 3.30 7.29 -0.57
C ARG A 76 2.65 5.92 -0.54
N VAL A 77 2.98 5.12 0.47
CA VAL A 77 2.27 3.87 0.80
C VAL A 77 1.72 3.99 2.22
N THR A 78 0.41 3.80 2.37
CA THR A 78 -0.29 3.87 3.65
C THR A 78 -0.95 2.52 3.92
N PHE A 79 -0.64 1.92 5.05
CA PHE A 79 -1.30 0.72 5.56
C PHE A 79 -2.55 1.11 6.33
N VAL A 80 -3.63 0.35 6.14
CA VAL A 80 -4.92 0.58 6.78
C VAL A 80 -5.41 -0.71 7.41
N VAL A 81 -5.82 -0.62 8.67
CA VAL A 81 -6.46 -1.71 9.40
C VAL A 81 -7.74 -1.19 10.05
N SER A 82 -8.80 -1.98 9.96
CA SER A 82 -10.05 -1.71 10.68
C SER A 82 -9.86 -2.12 12.14
N ASP A 83 -10.08 -1.19 13.07
CA ASP A 83 -10.16 -1.53 14.48
C ASP A 83 -11.45 -2.31 14.72
N LYS A 84 -11.34 -3.62 15.00
CA LYS A 84 -12.51 -4.49 15.24
C LYS A 84 -12.99 -4.43 16.69
N GLU A 85 -12.20 -3.89 17.62
CA GLU A 85 -12.48 -3.97 19.06
C GLU A 85 -13.17 -2.72 19.62
N ASP A 86 -13.00 -1.55 18.99
CA ASP A 86 -13.67 -0.33 19.44
C ASP A 86 -15.03 -0.13 18.74
N GLN A 87 -16.10 0.04 19.53
CA GLN A 87 -17.43 0.47 19.07
C GLN A 87 -17.44 1.91 18.50
N GLY A 88 -16.27 2.46 18.16
CA GLY A 88 -16.07 3.68 17.39
C GLY A 88 -15.38 3.33 16.08
N SER A 89 -16.06 3.57 14.96
CA SER A 89 -15.63 3.26 13.60
C SER A 89 -14.38 4.05 13.16
N GLY A 90 -13.22 3.72 13.71
CA GLY A 90 -11.94 4.33 13.39
C GLY A 90 -11.09 3.41 12.53
N LEU A 91 -10.85 3.80 11.28
CA LEU A 91 -9.76 3.21 10.49
C LEU A 91 -8.44 3.70 11.08
N GLN A 92 -7.53 2.77 11.40
CA GLN A 92 -6.17 3.11 11.76
C GLN A 92 -5.30 3.11 10.50
N THR A 93 -4.53 4.19 10.30
CA THR A 93 -3.68 4.35 9.12
C THR A 93 -2.23 4.60 9.50
N HIS A 94 -1.31 3.86 8.89
CA HIS A 94 0.13 3.95 9.17
C HIS A 94 0.91 4.21 7.89
N LEU A 95 1.86 5.15 7.92
CA LEU A 95 2.76 5.38 6.80
C LEU A 95 3.78 4.24 6.73
N VAL A 96 3.83 3.54 5.60
CA VAL A 96 4.75 2.41 5.38
C VAL A 96 6.09 2.94 4.86
N THR A 97 7.16 2.58 5.56
CA THR A 97 8.54 2.88 5.17
C THR A 97 9.27 1.66 4.62
N GLY A 98 8.81 0.46 4.96
CA GLY A 98 9.30 -0.79 4.39
C GLY A 98 8.23 -1.87 4.36
N LEU A 99 8.28 -2.72 3.33
CA LEU A 99 7.51 -3.96 3.25
C LEU A 99 8.46 -5.08 2.84
N GLU A 100 8.46 -6.16 3.61
CA GLU A 100 9.18 -7.39 3.32
C GLU A 100 8.21 -8.56 3.27
N VAL A 101 8.58 -9.58 2.52
CA VAL A 101 7.93 -10.89 2.56
C VAL A 101 8.88 -11.93 3.10
N ALA A 102 8.38 -12.79 3.97
CA ALA A 102 9.12 -13.90 4.54
C ALA A 102 8.28 -15.18 4.47
N VAL A 103 8.92 -16.32 4.75
CA VAL A 103 8.24 -17.61 4.88
C VAL A 103 8.55 -18.16 6.26
N ASP A 104 7.50 -18.53 6.99
CA ASP A 104 7.66 -19.25 8.25
C ASP A 104 8.00 -20.73 7.97
N ARG A 105 9.07 -21.24 8.55
CA ARG A 105 9.50 -22.64 8.29
C ARG A 105 8.60 -23.69 8.94
N GLY A 106 7.95 -23.34 10.05
CA GLY A 106 7.08 -24.28 10.78
C GLY A 106 5.80 -24.56 10.01
N THR A 107 5.15 -23.50 9.54
CA THR A 107 3.84 -23.55 8.89
C THR A 107 3.92 -23.48 7.37
N LEU A 108 5.08 -23.11 6.81
CA LEU A 108 5.27 -22.77 5.39
C LEU A 108 4.38 -21.61 4.91
N SER A 109 3.85 -20.82 5.86
CA SER A 109 3.01 -19.68 5.58
C SER A 109 3.84 -18.50 5.10
N ARG A 110 3.29 -17.75 4.14
CA ARG A 110 3.84 -16.48 3.68
C ARG A 110 3.45 -15.39 4.67
N LEU A 111 4.42 -14.57 5.04
CA LEU A 111 4.25 -13.47 5.99
C LEU A 111 4.62 -12.15 5.33
N HIS A 112 3.85 -11.12 5.59
CA HIS A 112 4.16 -9.75 5.16
C HIS A 112 4.53 -8.92 6.37
N ILE A 113 5.76 -8.38 6.37
CA ILE A 113 6.31 -7.61 7.47
C ILE A 113 6.35 -6.14 7.05
N PHE A 114 5.51 -5.34 7.67
CA PHE A 114 5.45 -3.90 7.47
C PHE A 114 6.32 -3.21 8.52
N THR A 115 7.10 -2.24 8.07
CA THR A 115 7.77 -1.27 8.95
C THR A 115 7.15 0.10 8.71
N PHE A 116 6.76 0.77 9.78
CA PHE A 116 6.11 2.07 9.73
C PHE A 116 7.08 3.22 10.04
N ALA A 117 6.64 4.44 9.76
CA ALA A 117 7.47 5.65 9.93
C ALA A 117 7.91 5.94 11.37
N ASP A 118 7.18 5.45 12.37
CA ASP A 118 7.55 5.52 13.78
C ASP A 118 8.52 4.41 14.23
N GLY A 119 8.91 3.53 13.31
CA GLY A 119 9.79 2.38 13.56
C GLY A 119 9.08 1.14 14.10
N THR A 120 7.76 1.20 14.30
CA THR A 120 6.97 0.01 14.68
C THR A 120 6.82 -0.95 13.51
N GLN A 121 6.56 -2.22 13.83
CA GLN A 121 6.36 -3.28 12.85
C GLN A 121 5.01 -3.96 13.02
N TYR A 122 4.43 -4.35 11.90
CA TYR A 122 3.22 -5.17 11.84
C TYR A 122 3.49 -6.39 10.96
N ILE A 123 3.05 -7.56 11.40
CA ILE A 123 3.23 -8.82 10.67
C ILE A 123 1.83 -9.33 10.31
N GLU A 124 1.54 -9.36 9.02
CA GLU A 124 0.35 -10.05 8.50
C GLU A 124 0.70 -11.50 8.14
N GLY A 125 -0.16 -12.42 8.56
CA GLY A 125 -0.06 -13.85 8.26
C GLY A 125 0.03 -14.73 9.51
N HIS A 126 -0.07 -16.03 9.30
CA HIS A 126 -0.01 -17.01 10.38
C HIS A 126 1.42 -17.45 10.64
N TYR A 127 1.89 -17.32 11.88
CA TYR A 127 3.20 -17.77 12.31
C TYR A 127 3.13 -18.37 13.72
N ASP A 128 3.87 -19.45 13.95
CA ASP A 128 3.95 -20.10 15.26
C ASP A 128 5.00 -19.43 16.16
N ASN A 129 6.12 -19.01 15.56
CA ASN A 129 7.22 -18.37 16.27
C ASN A 129 7.90 -17.33 15.38
N ILE A 130 8.04 -16.10 15.89
CA ILE A 130 8.73 -15.01 15.19
C ILE A 130 10.21 -15.34 14.92
N ASP A 131 10.84 -16.17 15.76
CA ASP A 131 12.23 -16.61 15.60
C ASP A 131 12.40 -17.62 14.45
N ALA A 132 11.31 -18.23 13.97
CA ALA A 132 11.32 -19.17 12.85
C ALA A 132 11.16 -18.47 11.48
N ILE A 133 11.04 -17.14 11.48
CA ILE A 133 10.96 -16.33 10.26
C ILE A 133 12.35 -16.22 9.65
N GLU A 134 12.54 -16.86 8.51
CA GLU A 134 13.77 -16.77 7.71
C GLU A 134 13.47 -16.24 6.30
N ASP A 135 14.53 -16.02 5.51
CA ASP A 135 14.45 -15.71 4.08
C ASP A 135 13.62 -14.45 3.74
N LYS A 136 13.83 -13.38 4.51
CA LYS A 136 13.20 -12.07 4.24
C LYS A 136 13.63 -11.51 2.88
N ARG A 137 12.64 -11.14 2.06
CA ARG A 137 12.81 -10.47 0.78
C ARG A 137 12.11 -9.11 0.81
N LEU A 138 12.85 -8.06 0.55
CA LEU A 138 12.31 -6.70 0.44
C LEU A 138 11.37 -6.60 -0.78
N ILE A 139 10.16 -6.06 -0.55
CA ILE A 139 9.18 -5.70 -1.60
C ILE A 139 9.24 -4.20 -1.88
N TYR A 140 9.25 -3.37 -0.83
CA TYR A 140 9.19 -1.92 -0.95
C TYR A 140 10.05 -1.25 0.12
N SER A 141 10.72 -0.15 -0.23
CA SER A 141 11.42 0.72 0.71
C SER A 141 11.25 2.18 0.30
N ALA A 142 10.66 2.98 1.18
CA ALA A 142 10.47 4.41 0.93
C ALA A 142 11.79 5.12 0.60
N GLU A 143 12.92 4.70 1.18
CA GLU A 143 14.23 5.30 0.89
C GLU A 143 14.75 5.00 -0.52
N ARG A 144 14.44 3.83 -1.07
CA ARG A 144 14.85 3.44 -2.42
C ARG A 144 13.91 4.04 -3.46
N ASP A 145 12.62 3.97 -3.17
CA ASP A 145 11.58 4.16 -4.18
C ASP A 145 11.11 5.62 -4.29
N THR A 146 11.49 6.50 -3.34
CA THR A 146 11.28 7.96 -3.45
C THR A 146 12.47 8.71 -4.06
N ARG A 147 13.64 8.08 -4.22
CA ARG A 147 14.92 8.75 -4.57
C ARG A 147 15.19 8.96 -6.06
N THR A 148 14.31 8.55 -6.96
CA THR A 148 14.51 8.67 -8.42
C THR A 148 14.40 10.11 -8.96
N LEU A 149 14.32 11.14 -8.10
CA LEU A 149 14.05 12.53 -8.49
C LEU A 149 15.14 13.56 -8.13
N SER A 150 16.28 13.14 -7.59
CA SER A 150 17.30 14.10 -7.11
C SER A 150 18.51 14.30 -8.03
N THR A 151 18.56 13.71 -9.23
CA THR A 151 19.68 13.93 -10.16
C THR A 151 19.22 13.93 -11.61
N SER A 152 18.89 15.12 -12.12
CA SER A 152 19.00 15.47 -13.55
C SER A 152 18.90 16.99 -13.71
#